data_AF-A0A829GQF2-F1
#
_entry.id   AF-A0A829GQF2-F1
#
_cell.length_a   1.000
_cell.length_b   1.000
_cell.length_c   1.000
_cell.angle_alpha   90.00
_cell.angle_beta   90.00
_cell.angle_gamma   90.00
#
_symmetry.space_group_name_H-M   'P 1'
#
loop_
_entity.id
_entity.type
_entity.pdbx_description
1 polymer ?
#
loop_
_entity_poly.entity_id
_entity_poly.type
_entity_poly.pdbx_seq_one_letter_code
_entity_poly.pdbx_strand_id
1 'polypeptide(L)'
;MIIQNVLNNNAVVARHQQREVIVVERGIGFRAKKDAKMALRDSMKVYVPEDQAKLKIATATIASLPSAYLDLAAGIIQEAEKRLQTTFNSYLLIELADHVHFAVQRLHEKIVLHNKLLWEIQVAYTQEYEMGEWALHQIAAQLHEQLPEDEAGFIALKFVSNDLNHQQTVNSLAFTQTLASLTKIIFYNLGLDMNVKTPDYQRLVIHLKFFLQPRLQ
;
A
#
# COMPACT_ATOMS: atom_id res chain seq x y z
N MET A 1 -7.67 -3.31 -26.22
CA MET A 1 -6.72 -2.23 -25.85
C MET A 1 -5.67 -2.06 -26.94
N ILE A 2 -5.10 -0.87 -27.10
CA ILE A 2 -4.01 -0.59 -28.06
C ILE A 2 -2.79 -0.10 -27.28
N ILE A 3 -1.64 -0.74 -27.43
CA ILE A 3 -0.41 -0.34 -26.73
C ILE A 3 0.07 1.02 -27.27
N GLN A 4 0.31 1.97 -26.38
CA GLN A 4 0.83 3.32 -26.71
C GLN A 4 2.32 3.43 -26.39
N ASN A 5 2.76 2.80 -25.29
CA ASN A 5 4.16 2.80 -24.86
C ASN A 5 4.47 1.53 -24.04
N VAL A 6 5.71 1.04 -24.10
CA VAL A 6 6.20 -0.05 -23.24
C VAL A 6 7.04 0.57 -22.13
N LEU A 7 6.71 0.29 -20.87
CA LEU A 7 7.40 0.87 -19.72
C LEU A 7 8.55 -0.03 -19.25
N ASN A 8 8.27 -1.32 -19.10
CA ASN A 8 9.26 -2.36 -18.81
C ASN A 8 8.70 -3.73 -19.25
N ASN A 9 9.37 -4.83 -18.87
CA ASN A 9 8.94 -6.18 -19.26
C ASN A 9 7.53 -6.57 -18.77
N ASN A 10 7.04 -5.94 -17.69
CA ASN A 10 5.80 -6.31 -17.02
C ASN A 10 4.76 -5.18 -16.99
N ALA A 11 5.01 -4.05 -17.65
CA ALA A 11 4.09 -2.92 -17.69
C ALA A 11 4.09 -2.17 -19.03
N VAL A 12 2.90 -1.78 -19.48
CA VAL A 12 2.69 -0.99 -20.70
C VAL A 12 1.66 0.11 -20.47
N VAL A 13 1.76 1.21 -21.21
CA VAL A 13 0.67 2.18 -21.36
C VAL A 13 -0.18 1.74 -22.55
N ALA A 14 -1.49 1.65 -22.35
CA ALA A 14 -2.44 1.29 -23.40
C ALA A 14 -3.60 2.28 -23.45
N ARG A 15 -4.22 2.41 -24.63
CA ARG A 15 -5.48 3.11 -24.81
C ARG A 15 -6.64 2.11 -24.68
N HIS A 16 -7.57 2.42 -23.78
CA HIS A 16 -8.81 1.69 -23.55
C HIS A 16 -9.98 2.66 -23.47
N GLN A 17 -11.00 2.50 -24.32
CA GLN A 17 -12.20 3.35 -24.33
C GLN A 17 -11.91 4.87 -24.30
N GLN A 18 -11.00 5.34 -25.15
CA GLN A 18 -10.52 6.74 -25.23
C GLN A 18 -9.74 7.27 -24.01
N ARG A 19 -9.42 6.41 -23.02
CA ARG A 19 -8.55 6.76 -21.89
C ARG A 19 -7.22 6.04 -21.99
N GLU A 20 -6.17 6.68 -21.48
CA GLU A 20 -4.88 6.05 -21.26
C GLU A 20 -4.92 5.31 -19.92
N VAL A 21 -4.47 4.07 -19.94
CA VAL A 21 -4.39 3.20 -18.77
C VAL A 21 -3.01 2.56 -18.72
N ILE A 22 -2.56 2.22 -17.52
CA ILE A 22 -1.36 1.41 -17.34
C ILE A 22 -1.83 -0.02 -17.12
N VAL A 23 -1.27 -0.96 -17.86
CA VAL A 23 -1.56 -2.38 -17.71
C VAL A 23 -0.31 -3.06 -17.18
N VAL A 24 -0.45 -3.74 -16.04
CA VAL A 24 0.61 -4.51 -15.40
C VAL A 24 0.23 -5.99 -15.44
N GLU A 25 1.13 -6.79 -15.97
CA GLU A 25 1.04 -8.25 -16.01
C GLU A 25 2.43 -8.81 -16.37
N ARG A 26 2.78 -9.94 -15.76
CA ARG A 26 4.06 -10.58 -15.99
C ARG A 26 4.29 -10.86 -17.49
N GLY A 27 5.37 -10.28 -18.03
CA GLY A 27 5.78 -10.45 -19.42
C GLY A 27 4.97 -9.66 -20.46
N ILE A 28 4.03 -8.79 -20.05
CA ILE A 28 3.18 -8.05 -21.01
C ILE A 28 3.95 -7.10 -21.91
N GLY A 29 5.07 -6.55 -21.44
CA GLY A 29 5.96 -5.69 -22.22
C GLY A 29 7.02 -6.47 -23.00
N PHE A 30 7.21 -7.76 -22.71
CA PHE A 30 8.18 -8.58 -23.40
C PHE A 30 7.76 -8.79 -24.85
N ARG A 31 8.54 -8.25 -25.79
CA ARG A 31 8.25 -8.23 -27.25
C ARG A 31 6.97 -7.48 -27.63
N ALA A 32 6.39 -6.70 -26.72
CA ALA A 32 5.30 -5.79 -27.05
C ALA A 32 5.79 -4.72 -28.03
N LYS A 33 4.90 -4.31 -28.93
CA LYS A 33 5.16 -3.22 -29.88
C LYS A 33 4.11 -2.14 -29.71
N LYS A 34 4.53 -0.90 -29.91
CA LYS A 34 3.60 0.24 -30.04
C LYS A 34 2.57 -0.07 -31.12
N ASP A 35 1.34 0.34 -30.88
CA ASP A 35 0.14 0.16 -31.72
C ASP A 35 -0.35 -1.28 -31.87
N ALA A 36 0.25 -2.25 -31.16
CA ALA A 36 -0.27 -3.61 -31.10
C ALA A 36 -1.60 -3.66 -30.34
N LYS A 37 -2.53 -4.49 -30.85
CA LYS A 37 -3.80 -4.79 -30.16
C LYS A 37 -3.58 -5.85 -29.09
N MET A 38 -4.27 -5.68 -27.97
CA MET A 38 -4.25 -6.61 -26.85
C MET A 38 -5.67 -6.76 -26.28
N ALA A 39 -6.06 -7.99 -25.96
CA ALA A 39 -7.30 -8.29 -25.26
C ALA A 39 -7.11 -8.15 -23.74
N LEU A 40 -8.15 -7.71 -23.03
CA LEU A 40 -8.16 -7.71 -21.57
C LEU A 40 -8.20 -9.17 -21.07
N ARG A 41 -7.41 -9.47 -20.04
CA ARG A 41 -7.37 -10.77 -19.36
C ARG A 41 -7.58 -10.55 -17.86
N ASP A 42 -8.14 -11.53 -17.17
CA ASP A 42 -8.36 -11.46 -15.72
C ASP A 42 -7.05 -11.36 -14.91
N SER A 43 -5.95 -11.84 -15.49
CA SER A 43 -4.60 -11.72 -14.94
C SER A 43 -4.02 -10.31 -15.01
N MET A 44 -4.61 -9.40 -15.78
CA MET A 44 -4.12 -8.04 -15.94
C MET A 44 -4.62 -7.14 -14.81
N LYS A 45 -3.71 -6.45 -14.14
CA LYS A 45 -4.07 -5.32 -13.27
C LYS A 45 -4.05 -4.05 -14.11
N VAL A 46 -5.19 -3.36 -14.18
CA VAL A 46 -5.35 -2.12 -14.96
C VAL A 46 -5.45 -0.94 -14.02
N TYR A 47 -4.51 -0.01 -14.16
CA TYR A 47 -4.49 1.26 -13.47
C TYR A 47 -5.04 2.35 -14.36
N VAL A 48 -6.04 3.07 -13.84
CA VAL A 48 -6.68 4.19 -14.55
C VAL A 48 -6.26 5.49 -13.84
N PRO A 49 -5.31 6.25 -14.42
CA PRO A 49 -4.94 7.55 -13.88
C PRO A 49 -6.12 8.52 -13.93
N GLU A 50 -6.27 9.34 -12.88
CA GLU A 50 -7.29 10.39 -12.80
C GLU A 50 -7.05 11.50 -13.83
N ASP A 51 -5.78 11.85 -14.03
CA ASP A 51 -5.37 12.92 -14.94
C ASP A 51 -4.00 12.62 -15.59
N GLN A 52 -3.60 13.51 -16.50
CA GLN A 52 -2.35 13.41 -17.25
C GLN A 52 -1.11 13.60 -16.35
N ALA A 53 -1.20 14.35 -15.26
CA ALA A 53 -0.08 14.52 -14.33
C ALA A 53 0.17 13.21 -13.56
N LYS A 54 -0.88 12.57 -13.03
CA LYS A 54 -0.80 11.27 -12.37
C LYS A 54 -0.32 10.18 -13.32
N LEU A 55 -0.76 10.19 -14.59
CA LEU A 55 -0.25 9.27 -15.60
C LEU A 55 1.27 9.45 -15.79
N LYS A 56 1.74 10.69 -15.92
CA LYS A 56 3.17 11.00 -16.10
C LYS A 56 4.02 10.55 -14.91
N ILE A 57 3.55 10.79 -13.69
CA ILE A 57 4.24 10.34 -12.46
C ILE A 57 4.28 8.81 -12.42
N ALA A 58 3.13 8.16 -12.57
CA ALA A 58 3.02 6.70 -12.55
C ALA A 58 3.91 6.02 -13.59
N THR A 59 3.92 6.53 -14.83
CA THR A 59 4.74 5.98 -15.90
C THR A 59 6.23 6.16 -15.64
N ALA A 60 6.65 7.31 -15.09
CA ALA A 60 8.04 7.54 -14.70
C ALA A 60 8.48 6.60 -13.57
N THR A 61 7.66 6.44 -12.53
CA THR A 61 7.93 5.53 -11.41
C THR A 61 8.03 4.08 -11.89
N ILE A 62 7.08 3.61 -12.71
CA ILE A 62 7.11 2.23 -13.21
C ILE A 62 8.30 1.96 -14.13
N ALA A 63 8.71 2.96 -14.92
CA ALA A 63 9.87 2.84 -15.80
C ALA A 63 11.20 2.79 -15.03
N SER A 64 11.29 3.44 -13.86
CA SER A 64 12.49 3.40 -13.01
C SER A 64 12.57 2.17 -12.11
N LEU A 65 11.44 1.51 -11.83
CA LEU A 65 11.39 0.35 -10.95
C LEU A 65 11.87 -0.93 -11.63
N PRO A 66 12.72 -1.74 -10.96
CA PRO A 66 12.99 -3.10 -11.41
C PRO A 66 11.70 -3.93 -11.39
N SER A 67 11.47 -4.74 -12.43
CA SER A 67 10.22 -5.49 -12.60
C SER A 67 9.87 -6.41 -11.44
N ALA A 68 10.88 -6.90 -10.71
CA ALA A 68 10.71 -7.74 -9.52
C ALA A 68 9.87 -7.06 -8.42
N TYR A 69 9.97 -5.73 -8.26
CA TYR A 69 9.19 -4.99 -7.25
C TYR A 69 7.71 -4.91 -7.61
N LEU A 70 7.39 -4.73 -8.90
CA LEU A 70 6.01 -4.75 -9.39
C LEU A 70 5.38 -6.13 -9.25
N ASP A 71 6.12 -7.19 -9.59
CA ASP A 71 5.66 -8.57 -9.46
C ASP A 71 5.40 -8.92 -7.98
N LEU A 72 6.33 -8.56 -7.09
CA LEU A 72 6.20 -8.75 -5.66
C LEU A 72 4.99 -7.99 -5.10
N ALA A 73 4.85 -6.71 -5.44
CA ALA A 73 3.72 -5.89 -4.99
C ALA A 73 2.38 -6.46 -5.49
N ALA A 74 2.30 -6.90 -6.75
CA ALA A 74 1.11 -7.54 -7.30
C ALA A 74 0.74 -8.83 -6.54
N GLY A 75 1.73 -9.67 -6.22
CA GLY A 75 1.54 -10.88 -5.43
C GLY A 75 1.07 -10.58 -4.00
N ILE A 76 1.65 -9.56 -3.35
CA ILE A 76 1.24 -9.13 -2.02
C ILE A 76 -0.20 -8.63 -2.02
N ILE A 77 -0.57 -7.78 -2.98
CA ILE A 77 -1.92 -7.24 -3.11
C ILE A 77 -2.92 -8.36 -3.35
N GLN A 78 -2.61 -9.32 -4.23
CA GLN A 78 -3.50 -10.44 -4.51
C GLN A 78 -3.78 -11.29 -3.25
N GLU A 79 -2.77 -11.49 -2.41
CA GLU A 79 -2.95 -12.20 -1.14
C GLU A 79 -3.70 -11.34 -0.11
N ALA A 80 -3.41 -10.05 -0.05
CA ALA A 80 -4.11 -9.09 0.81
C ALA A 80 -5.61 -9.04 0.49
N GLU A 81 -5.99 -8.98 -0.80
CA GLU A 81 -7.40 -8.99 -1.25
C GLU A 81 -8.13 -10.22 -0.69
N LYS A 82 -7.48 -11.40 -0.69
CA LYS A 82 -8.05 -12.64 -0.15
C LYS A 82 -8.14 -12.63 1.37
N ARG A 83 -7.10 -12.20 2.09
CA ARG A 83 -7.08 -12.27 3.56
C ARG A 83 -7.94 -11.20 4.21
N LEU A 84 -7.94 -10.00 3.65
CA LEU A 84 -8.69 -8.85 4.13
C LEU A 84 -10.11 -8.80 3.57
N GLN A 85 -10.47 -9.72 2.67
CA GLN A 85 -11.80 -9.81 2.06
C GLN A 85 -12.24 -8.46 1.44
N THR A 86 -11.30 -7.80 0.77
CA THR A 86 -11.51 -6.49 0.15
C THR A 86 -10.93 -6.43 -1.26
N THR A 87 -11.27 -5.36 -1.97
CA THR A 87 -10.61 -4.97 -3.21
C THR A 87 -9.89 -3.65 -2.98
N PHE A 88 -8.75 -3.47 -3.64
CA PHE A 88 -7.98 -2.25 -3.52
C PHE A 88 -8.09 -1.38 -4.75
N ASN A 89 -7.91 -0.08 -4.53
CA ASN A 89 -7.69 0.85 -5.60
C ASN A 89 -6.44 0.45 -6.39
N SER A 90 -6.53 0.52 -7.73
CA SER A 90 -5.44 0.21 -8.65
C SER A 90 -4.14 1.01 -8.41
N TYR A 91 -4.23 2.16 -7.73
CA TYR A 91 -3.08 2.98 -7.31
C TYR A 91 -2.13 2.23 -6.37
N LEU A 92 -2.67 1.34 -5.53
CA LEU A 92 -1.91 0.61 -4.52
C LEU A 92 -0.72 -0.16 -5.11
N LEU A 93 -0.86 -0.69 -6.32
CA LEU A 93 0.21 -1.44 -6.98
C LEU A 93 1.48 -0.60 -7.16
N ILE A 94 1.30 0.63 -7.64
CA ILE A 94 2.42 1.54 -7.90
C ILE A 94 2.96 2.05 -6.57
N GLU A 95 2.08 2.45 -5.66
CA GLU A 95 2.46 2.96 -4.34
C GLU A 95 3.20 1.94 -3.47
N LEU A 96 2.83 0.67 -3.55
CA LEU A 96 3.46 -0.40 -2.79
C LEU A 96 4.82 -0.76 -3.41
N ALA A 97 4.89 -0.92 -4.74
CA ALA A 97 6.14 -1.22 -5.43
C ALA A 97 7.20 -0.14 -5.20
N ASP A 98 6.82 1.14 -5.32
CA ASP A 98 7.71 2.28 -5.08
C ASP A 98 8.17 2.35 -3.63
N HIS A 99 7.26 2.13 -2.67
CA HIS A 99 7.59 2.11 -1.26
C HIS A 99 8.56 0.99 -0.88
N VAL A 100 8.34 -0.23 -1.37
CA VAL A 100 9.24 -1.37 -1.09
C VAL A 100 10.61 -1.12 -1.72
N HIS A 101 10.65 -0.59 -2.94
CA HIS A 101 11.91 -0.21 -3.58
C HIS A 101 12.67 0.83 -2.75
N PHE A 102 11.99 1.89 -2.30
CA PHE A 102 12.60 2.93 -1.47
C PHE A 102 12.98 2.42 -0.06
N ALA A 103 12.23 1.49 0.53
CA ALA A 103 12.57 0.86 1.79
C ALA A 103 13.86 0.02 1.69
N VAL A 104 14.02 -0.73 0.60
CA VAL A 104 15.25 -1.49 0.32
C VAL A 104 16.43 -0.56 0.07
N GLN A 105 16.26 0.52 -0.70
CA GLN A 105 17.32 1.51 -0.91
C GLN A 105 17.80 2.11 0.42
N ARG A 106 16.87 2.52 1.29
CA ARG A 106 17.18 3.04 2.63
C ARG A 106 17.90 2.02 3.50
N LEU A 107 17.50 0.74 3.43
CA LEU A 107 18.17 -0.34 4.15
C LEU A 107 19.64 -0.43 3.73
N HIS A 108 19.94 -0.37 2.42
CA HIS A 108 21.31 -0.39 1.91
C HIS A 108 22.13 0.83 2.32
N GLU A 109 21.47 1.99 2.43
CA GLU A 109 22.06 3.23 2.95
C GLU A 109 22.18 3.26 4.48
N LYS A 110 21.72 2.20 5.18
CA LYS A 110 21.67 2.09 6.64
C LYS A 110 20.83 3.19 7.30
N ILE A 111 19.84 3.70 6.57
CA ILE A 111 18.88 4.68 7.08
C ILE A 111 17.71 3.92 7.72
N VAL A 112 17.60 4.05 9.03
CA VAL A 112 16.48 3.47 9.79
C VAL A 112 15.38 4.52 9.93
N LEU A 113 14.18 4.18 9.46
CA LEU A 113 12.99 4.99 9.68
C LEU A 113 12.12 4.36 10.76
N HIS A 114 11.94 5.07 11.87
CA HIS A 114 11.02 4.65 12.92
C HIS A 114 9.60 5.12 12.63
N ASN A 115 8.67 4.18 12.70
CA ASN A 115 7.24 4.42 12.64
C ASN A 115 6.73 4.79 14.04
N LYS A 116 6.59 6.10 14.27
CA LYS A 116 6.12 6.66 15.56
C LYS A 116 4.68 6.28 15.92
N LEU A 117 3.95 5.62 15.01
CA LEU A 117 2.56 5.19 15.16
C LEU A 117 2.43 3.66 15.11
N LEU A 118 3.55 2.91 15.13
CA LEU A 118 3.55 1.47 14.92
C LEU A 118 2.55 0.76 15.84
N TRP A 119 2.52 1.16 17.11
CA TRP A 119 1.64 0.55 18.09
C TRP A 119 0.16 0.87 17.84
N GLU A 120 -0.16 2.15 17.58
CA GLU A 120 -1.52 2.55 17.23
C GLU A 120 -2.00 1.82 15.96
N ILE A 121 -1.11 1.58 15.00
CA ILE A 121 -1.41 0.80 13.79
C ILE A 121 -1.69 -0.67 14.14
N GLN A 122 -0.84 -1.32 14.95
CA GLN A 122 -1.03 -2.71 15.39
C GLN A 122 -2.39 -2.93 16.05
N VAL A 123 -2.81 -1.98 16.89
CA VAL A 123 -4.09 -2.08 17.63
C VAL A 123 -5.28 -1.67 16.76
N ALA A 124 -5.14 -0.60 15.98
CA ALA A 124 -6.25 -0.09 15.18
C ALA A 124 -6.49 -0.91 13.91
N TYR A 125 -5.46 -1.50 13.32
CA TYR A 125 -5.49 -2.16 12.02
C TYR A 125 -4.77 -3.51 12.09
N THR A 126 -5.19 -4.36 13.03
CA THR A 126 -4.49 -5.62 13.34
C THR A 126 -4.36 -6.53 12.12
N GLN A 127 -5.42 -6.69 11.32
CA GLN A 127 -5.39 -7.57 10.14
C GLN A 127 -4.47 -7.00 9.04
N GLU A 128 -4.50 -5.70 8.81
CA GLU A 128 -3.65 -5.02 7.84
C GLU A 128 -2.19 -5.01 8.28
N TYR A 129 -1.94 -4.93 9.59
CA TYR A 129 -0.62 -5.07 10.18
C TYR A 129 -0.05 -6.47 10.03
N GLU A 130 -0.81 -7.51 10.37
CA GLU A 130 -0.43 -8.91 10.13
C GLU A 130 -0.16 -9.17 8.63
N MET A 131 -0.94 -8.54 7.75
CA MET A 131 -0.69 -8.58 6.31
C MET A 131 0.61 -7.86 5.92
N GLY A 132 0.93 -6.75 6.58
CA GLY A 132 2.21 -6.05 6.48
C GLY A 132 3.39 -6.92 6.91
N GLU A 133 3.28 -7.64 8.03
CA GLU A 133 4.32 -8.58 8.49
C GLU A 133 4.52 -9.71 7.48
N TRP A 134 3.41 -10.29 6.98
CA TRP A 134 3.50 -11.29 5.92
C TRP A 134 4.15 -10.73 4.64
N ALA A 135 3.90 -9.46 4.30
CA ALA A 135 4.56 -8.81 3.17
C ALA A 135 6.07 -8.67 3.40
N LEU A 136 6.53 -8.36 4.62
CA LEU A 136 7.95 -8.37 4.95
C LEU A 136 8.59 -9.74 4.74
N HIS A 137 7.89 -10.82 5.09
CA HIS A 137 8.36 -12.18 4.80
C HIS A 137 8.49 -12.45 3.30
N GLN A 138 7.56 -11.96 2.47
CA GLN A 138 7.67 -12.09 1.01
C GLN A 138 8.85 -11.28 0.44
N ILE A 139 9.07 -10.07 0.96
CA ILE A 139 10.22 -9.23 0.60
C ILE A 139 11.53 -9.97 0.92
N ALA A 140 11.65 -10.53 2.11
CA ALA A 140 12.82 -11.32 2.50
C ALA A 140 13.01 -12.58 1.63
N ALA A 141 11.92 -13.25 1.25
CA ALA A 141 11.98 -14.46 0.44
C ALA A 141 12.36 -14.19 -1.02
N GLN A 142 11.85 -13.12 -1.62
CA GLN A 142 11.99 -12.84 -3.06
C GLN A 142 13.13 -11.87 -3.39
N LEU A 143 13.38 -10.89 -2.52
CA LEU A 143 14.43 -9.87 -2.71
C LEU A 143 15.67 -10.15 -1.85
N HIS A 144 15.60 -11.10 -0.91
CA HIS A 144 16.67 -11.39 0.04
C HIS A 144 17.01 -10.22 0.98
N GLU A 145 16.03 -9.34 1.24
CA GLU A 145 16.17 -8.14 2.06
C GLU A 145 15.34 -8.27 3.35
N GLN A 146 15.97 -8.02 4.50
CA GLN A 146 15.28 -8.01 5.80
C GLN A 146 14.96 -6.58 6.22
N LEU A 147 13.72 -6.16 5.95
CA LEU A 147 13.22 -4.86 6.37
C LEU A 147 12.80 -4.87 7.85
N PRO A 148 12.90 -3.74 8.56
CA PRO A 148 12.48 -3.62 9.96
C PRO A 148 10.96 -3.68 10.11
N GLU A 149 10.50 -4.04 11.31
CA GLU A 149 9.07 -4.14 11.69
C GLU A 149 8.29 -2.84 11.41
N ASP A 150 8.94 -1.69 11.49
CA ASP A 150 8.36 -0.38 11.16
C ASP A 150 7.72 -0.34 9.76
N GLU A 151 8.31 -1.06 8.78
CA GLU A 151 7.81 -1.16 7.41
C GLU A 151 6.51 -1.96 7.32
N ALA A 152 6.25 -2.91 8.22
CA ALA A 152 4.95 -3.58 8.29
C ALA A 152 3.83 -2.57 8.61
N GLY A 153 4.11 -1.61 9.51
CA GLY A 153 3.17 -0.54 9.82
C GLY A 153 2.92 0.41 8.64
N PHE A 154 3.95 0.75 7.86
CA PHE A 154 3.77 1.59 6.67
C PHE A 154 3.00 0.87 5.55
N ILE A 155 3.27 -0.43 5.35
CA ILE A 155 2.53 -1.26 4.39
C ILE A 155 1.06 -1.41 4.82
N ALA A 156 0.80 -1.64 6.11
CA ALA A 156 -0.56 -1.73 6.66
C ALA A 156 -1.38 -0.49 6.32
N LEU A 157 -0.83 0.71 6.54
CA LEU A 157 -1.50 1.96 6.21
C LEU A 157 -1.80 2.11 4.71
N LYS A 158 -0.98 1.53 3.81
CA LYS A 158 -1.29 1.53 2.37
C LYS A 158 -2.50 0.66 2.06
N PHE A 159 -2.65 -0.49 2.71
CA PHE A 159 -3.86 -1.32 2.57
C PHE A 159 -5.09 -0.57 3.05
N VAL A 160 -5.05 0.00 4.26
CA VAL A 160 -6.16 0.78 4.82
C VAL A 160 -6.56 1.94 3.91
N SER A 161 -5.58 2.67 3.37
CA SER A 161 -5.84 3.87 2.53
C SER A 161 -6.42 3.53 1.16
N ASN A 162 -6.18 2.32 0.66
CA ASN A 162 -6.59 1.90 -0.67
C ASN A 162 -7.77 0.91 -0.65
N ASP A 163 -8.31 0.56 0.52
CA ASP A 163 -9.49 -0.31 0.66
C ASP A 163 -10.73 0.36 0.03
N LEU A 164 -11.33 -0.30 -0.96
CA LEU A 164 -12.53 0.19 -1.66
C LEU A 164 -13.84 -0.22 -0.98
N ASN A 165 -13.86 -1.28 -0.18
CA ASN A 165 -15.05 -1.77 0.50
C ASN A 165 -15.31 -0.97 1.79
N HIS A 166 -14.25 -0.52 2.45
CA HIS A 166 -14.31 0.21 3.72
C HIS A 166 -13.72 1.61 3.58
N GLN A 167 -13.98 2.31 2.47
CA GLN A 167 -13.45 3.64 2.21
C GLN A 167 -13.58 4.53 3.45
N GLN A 168 -12.46 4.79 4.11
CA GLN A 168 -12.42 5.79 5.16
C GLN A 168 -12.50 7.13 4.44
N THR A 169 -13.55 7.91 4.73
CA THR A 169 -13.63 9.32 4.30
C THR A 169 -12.50 10.17 4.88
N VAL A 170 -11.80 9.63 5.89
CA VAL A 170 -10.68 10.26 6.58
C VAL A 170 -9.37 9.59 6.15
N ASN A 171 -8.35 10.41 5.88
CA ASN A 171 -6.99 9.95 5.63
C ASN A 171 -6.50 9.07 6.79
N SER A 172 -6.16 7.80 6.50
CA SER A 172 -5.80 6.78 7.51
C SER A 172 -4.64 7.21 8.41
N LEU A 173 -3.64 7.91 7.86
CA LEU A 173 -2.51 8.43 8.61
C LEU A 173 -2.96 9.56 9.56
N ALA A 174 -3.73 10.51 9.07
CA ALA A 174 -4.27 11.60 9.90
C ALA A 174 -5.19 11.05 11.01
N PHE A 175 -5.99 10.03 10.69
CA PHE A 175 -6.83 9.32 11.65
C PHE A 175 -5.99 8.64 12.74
N THR A 176 -4.93 7.92 12.36
CA THR A 176 -4.00 7.27 13.29
C THR A 176 -3.27 8.29 14.17
N GLN A 177 -2.85 9.43 13.60
CA GLN A 177 -2.25 10.54 14.36
C GLN A 177 -3.23 11.14 15.36
N THR A 178 -4.51 11.24 14.99
CA THR A 178 -5.56 11.71 15.89
C THR A 178 -5.75 10.74 17.06
N LEU A 179 -5.79 9.43 16.79
CA LEU A 179 -5.84 8.40 17.83
C LEU A 179 -4.65 8.51 18.79
N ALA A 180 -3.44 8.57 18.27
CA ALA A 180 -2.23 8.71 19.07
C ALA A 180 -2.25 9.98 19.94
N SER A 181 -2.72 11.11 19.38
CA SER A 181 -2.79 12.39 20.07
C SER A 181 -3.83 12.40 21.18
N LEU A 182 -5.03 11.87 20.94
CA LEU A 182 -6.08 11.77 21.97
C LEU A 182 -5.65 10.85 23.11
N THR A 183 -5.03 9.71 22.78
CA THR A 183 -4.52 8.77 23.79
C THR A 183 -3.46 9.45 24.66
N LYS A 184 -2.55 10.24 24.06
CA LYS A 184 -1.58 11.07 24.80
C LYS A 184 -2.23 12.08 25.73
N ILE A 185 -3.23 12.82 25.26
CA ILE A 185 -3.94 13.81 26.07
C ILE A 185 -4.63 13.14 27.27
N ILE A 186 -5.28 11.99 27.07
CA ILE A 186 -6.01 11.27 28.13
C ILE A 186 -5.04 10.78 29.22
N PHE A 187 -3.99 10.06 28.84
CA PHE A 187 -3.01 9.54 29.80
C PHE A 187 -2.28 10.65 30.56
N TYR A 188 -1.90 11.73 29.86
CA TYR A 188 -1.27 12.89 30.47
C TYR A 188 -2.18 13.55 31.53
N ASN A 189 -3.44 13.81 31.20
CA ASN A 189 -4.37 14.46 32.13
C ASN A 189 -4.77 13.58 33.32
N LEU A 190 -4.72 12.25 33.17
CA LEU A 190 -4.99 11.31 34.25
C LEU A 190 -3.75 10.99 35.12
N GLY A 191 -2.57 11.48 34.74
CA GLY A 191 -1.31 11.17 35.43
C GLY A 191 -0.93 9.68 35.34
N LEU A 192 -1.36 8.99 34.28
CA LEU A 192 -1.11 7.58 34.07
C LEU A 192 0.10 7.36 33.16
N ASP A 193 0.88 6.32 33.46
CA ASP A 193 1.96 5.91 32.58
C ASP A 193 1.41 5.33 31.28
N MET A 194 1.88 5.88 30.17
CA MET A 194 1.54 5.35 28.85
C MET A 194 2.36 4.09 28.58
N ASN A 195 1.82 2.94 28.96
CA ASN A 195 2.32 1.66 28.51
C ASN A 195 1.42 1.10 27.42
N VAL A 196 1.90 1.25 26.18
CA VAL A 196 1.22 0.82 24.97
C VAL A 196 0.81 -0.65 25.03
N LYS A 197 1.63 -1.51 25.66
CA LYS A 197 1.42 -2.96 25.77
C LYS A 197 0.34 -3.39 26.76
N THR A 198 -0.29 -2.46 27.47
CA THR A 198 -1.31 -2.81 28.46
C THR A 198 -2.69 -3.03 27.82
N PRO A 199 -3.52 -3.95 28.37
CA PRO A 199 -4.90 -4.14 27.91
C PRO A 199 -5.75 -2.86 27.99
N ASP A 200 -5.46 -1.99 28.97
CA ASP A 200 -6.18 -0.72 29.13
C ASP A 200 -5.89 0.25 27.99
N TYR A 201 -4.62 0.39 27.61
CA TYR A 201 -4.25 1.21 26.45
C TYR A 201 -4.89 0.66 25.17
N GLN A 202 -4.79 -0.64 24.93
CA GLN A 202 -5.35 -1.28 23.74
C GLN A 202 -6.86 -1.06 23.65
N ARG A 203 -7.60 -1.30 24.75
CA ARG A 203 -9.04 -1.04 24.81
C ARG A 203 -9.37 0.41 24.51
N LEU A 204 -8.63 1.35 25.10
CA LEU A 204 -8.87 2.78 24.85
C LEU A 204 -8.70 3.13 23.37
N VAL A 205 -7.61 2.69 22.73
CA VAL A 205 -7.37 2.94 21.30
C VAL A 205 -8.48 2.35 20.44
N ILE A 206 -8.92 1.14 20.72
CA ILE A 206 -10.05 0.50 20.01
C ILE A 206 -11.34 1.32 20.19
N HIS A 207 -11.65 1.75 21.42
CA HIS A 207 -12.84 2.57 21.67
C HIS A 207 -12.77 3.93 20.99
N LEU A 208 -11.61 4.59 21.00
CA LEU A 208 -11.39 5.85 20.30
C LEU A 208 -11.49 5.67 18.78
N LYS A 209 -10.95 4.57 18.24
CA LYS A 209 -11.11 4.21 16.81
C LYS A 209 -12.59 4.17 16.44
N PHE A 210 -13.39 3.39 17.15
CA PHE A 210 -14.82 3.28 16.87
C PHE A 210 -15.60 4.58 17.12
N PHE A 211 -15.14 5.41 18.07
CA PHE A 211 -15.74 6.72 18.34
C PHE A 211 -15.48 7.72 17.21
N LEU A 212 -14.27 7.75 16.67
CA LEU A 212 -13.87 8.67 15.59
C LEU A 212 -14.28 8.19 14.21
N GLN A 213 -14.48 6.88 14.02
CA GLN A 213 -14.89 6.33 12.75
C GLN A 213 -16.30 6.86 12.41
N PRO A 214 -16.49 7.50 11.24
CA PRO A 214 -17.80 7.99 10.84
C PRO A 214 -18.81 6.84 10.84
N ARG A 215 -19.93 7.00 11.55
CA ARG A 215 -21.05 6.08 11.37
C ARG A 215 -21.60 6.33 9.96
N LEU A 216 -21.54 5.30 9.11
CA LEU A 216 -22.33 5.27 7.89
C LEU A 216 -23.80 5.43 8.33
N GLN A 217 -24.38 6.60 8.04
CA GLN A 217 -25.82 6.83 8.09
C GLN A 217 -26.41 6.56 6.72
#